data_AF-A0A0R3SGD2-F1
#
_entry.id   AF-A0A0R3SGD2-F1
#
_cell.length_a   1.000
_cell.length_b   1.000
_cell.length_c   1.000
_cell.angle_alpha   90.00
_cell.angle_beta   90.00
_cell.angle_gamma   90.00
#
_symmetry.space_group_name_H-M   'P 1'
#
loop_
_entity.id
_entity.type
_entity.pdbx_description
1 polymer ?
#
loop_
_entity_poly.entity_id
_entity_poly.type
_entity_poly.pdbx_seq_one_letter_code
_entity_poly.pdbx_strand_id
1 'polypeptide(L)'
;MATSATDPRLRQLKIKSNVVKRIAKDKEKYEEEYTILQRKHEEKKASGAEDIVIKKSNELLEETKMMISDCSSRLTKAYGDLETCFGDCFDLCDHEEYKCAKTILDEKCSCDH
;
A
#
# COMPACT_ATOMS: atom_id res chain seq x y z
N MET A 1 17.83 6.21 -34.38
CA MET A 1 18.77 6.44 -33.28
C MET A 1 17.96 6.64 -32.01
N ALA A 2 18.45 6.11 -30.87
CA ALA A 2 17.70 5.78 -29.67
C ALA A 2 16.86 6.94 -29.09
N THR A 3 15.64 6.59 -28.67
CA THR A 3 14.67 7.44 -27.99
C THR A 3 15.26 8.13 -26.77
N SER A 4 15.02 9.44 -26.69
CA SER A 4 15.37 10.39 -25.64
C SER A 4 15.61 9.74 -24.28
N ALA A 5 16.86 9.80 -23.83
CA ALA A 5 17.29 9.35 -22.52
C ALA A 5 16.62 10.22 -21.43
N THR A 6 15.44 9.80 -20.98
CA THR A 6 14.92 10.26 -19.69
C THR A 6 15.95 9.88 -18.63
N ASP A 7 16.35 10.85 -17.81
CA ASP A 7 17.37 10.68 -16.78
C ASP A 7 17.14 9.36 -16.01
N PRO A 8 18.18 8.52 -15.80
CA PRO A 8 18.02 7.22 -15.15
C PRO A 8 17.40 7.35 -13.76
N ARG A 9 17.52 8.50 -13.09
CA ARG A 9 16.88 8.78 -11.80
C ARG A 9 15.38 9.02 -11.94
N LEU A 10 14.92 9.75 -12.96
CA LEU A 10 13.48 9.91 -13.26
C LEU A 10 12.82 8.56 -13.56
N ARG A 11 13.52 7.69 -14.31
CA ARG A 11 13.04 6.33 -14.57
C ARG A 11 12.88 5.53 -13.27
N GLN A 12 13.87 5.60 -12.37
CA GLN A 12 13.80 4.95 -11.07
C GLN A 12 12.68 5.52 -10.21
N LEU A 13 12.53 6.85 -10.18
CA LEU A 13 11.47 7.52 -9.45
C LEU A 13 10.09 7.04 -9.90
N LYS A 14 9.85 6.99 -11.21
CA LYS A 14 8.62 6.45 -11.78
C LYS A 14 8.38 4.99 -11.41
N ILE A 15 9.42 4.15 -11.43
CA ILE A 15 9.30 2.74 -11.04
C ILE A 15 8.90 2.65 -9.56
N LYS A 16 9.60 3.33 -8.67
CA LYS A 16 9.36 3.31 -7.22
C LYS A 16 7.99 3.87 -6.86
N SER A 17 7.57 4.97 -7.50
CA SER A 17 6.22 5.52 -7.37
C SER A 17 5.14 4.51 -7.78
N ASN A 18 5.36 3.77 -8.88
CA ASN A 18 4.41 2.74 -9.30
C ASN A 18 4.39 1.53 -8.36
N VAL A 19 5.52 1.16 -7.75
CA VAL A 19 5.59 0.10 -6.73
C VAL A 19 4.73 0.49 -5.53
N VAL A 20 4.88 1.72 -5.01
CA VAL A 20 4.05 2.23 -3.91
C VAL A 20 2.57 2.18 -4.28
N LYS A 21 2.19 2.69 -5.46
CA LYS A 21 0.79 2.65 -5.92
C LYS A 21 0.22 1.24 -6.04
N ARG A 22 1.02 0.26 -6.49
CA ARG A 22 0.57 -1.13 -6.56
C ARG A 22 0.33 -1.71 -5.18
N ILE A 23 1.30 -1.55 -4.26
CA ILE A 23 1.18 -2.08 -2.90
C ILE A 23 0.00 -1.42 -2.16
N ALA A 24 -0.22 -0.12 -2.36
CA ALA A 24 -1.39 0.58 -1.81
C ALA A 24 -2.71 -0.04 -2.29
N LYS A 25 -2.84 -0.31 -3.59
CA LYS A 25 -4.02 -0.99 -4.15
C LYS A 25 -4.19 -2.42 -3.65
N ASP A 26 -3.10 -3.16 -3.47
CA ASP A 26 -3.15 -4.50 -2.86
C ASP A 26 -3.64 -4.40 -1.41
N LYS A 27 -3.13 -3.44 -0.63
CA LYS A 27 -3.58 -3.17 0.74
C LYS A 27 -5.08 -2.85 0.78
N GLU A 28 -5.57 -1.95 -0.07
CA GLU A 28 -6.99 -1.60 -0.15
C GLU A 28 -7.89 -2.82 -0.41
N LYS A 29 -7.47 -3.73 -1.31
CA LYS A 29 -8.22 -4.96 -1.57
C LYS A 29 -8.28 -5.88 -0.34
N TYR A 30 -7.17 -6.05 0.36
CA TYR A 30 -7.16 -6.86 1.59
C TYR A 30 -7.98 -6.19 2.70
N GLU A 31 -7.99 -4.86 2.79
CA GLU A 31 -8.83 -4.10 3.73
C GLU A 31 -10.32 -4.30 3.42
N GLU A 32 -10.74 -4.22 2.16
CA GLU A 32 -12.12 -4.49 1.75
C GLU A 32 -12.54 -5.93 2.10
N GLU A 33 -11.70 -6.92 1.77
CA GLU A 33 -11.94 -8.32 2.13
C GLU A 33 -12.04 -8.50 3.66
N TYR A 34 -11.17 -7.84 4.43
CA TYR A 34 -11.23 -7.87 5.89
C TYR A 34 -12.53 -7.28 6.43
N THR A 35 -12.99 -6.15 5.90
CA THR A 35 -14.29 -5.56 6.29
C THR A 35 -15.45 -6.51 5.99
N ILE A 36 -15.45 -7.16 4.82
CA ILE A 36 -16.48 -8.14 4.45
C ILE A 36 -16.46 -9.34 5.41
N LEU A 37 -15.29 -9.87 5.71
CA LEU A 37 -15.11 -10.97 6.65
C LEU A 37 -15.52 -10.59 8.07
N GLN A 38 -15.22 -9.35 8.49
CA GLN A 38 -15.52 -8.85 9.81
C GLN A 38 -17.03 -8.75 9.99
N ARG A 39 -17.72 -8.16 9.02
CA ARG A 39 -19.18 -8.12 8.99
C ARG A 39 -19.79 -9.52 9.07
N LYS A 40 -19.31 -10.47 8.26
CA LYS A 40 -19.79 -11.86 8.29
C LYS A 40 -19.53 -12.53 9.65
N HIS A 41 -18.41 -12.24 10.29
CA HIS A 41 -18.09 -12.74 11.63
C HIS A 41 -19.07 -12.18 12.68
N GLU A 42 -19.35 -10.88 12.63
CA GLU A 42 -20.32 -10.25 13.53
C GLU A 42 -21.75 -10.78 13.30
N GLU A 43 -22.17 -10.98 12.05
CA GLU A 43 -23.45 -11.59 11.72
C GLU A 43 -23.57 -13.02 12.26
N LYS A 44 -22.52 -13.83 12.11
CA LYS A 44 -22.47 -15.19 12.68
C LYS A 44 -22.55 -15.16 14.21
N LYS A 45 -21.85 -14.21 14.85
CA LYS A 45 -21.86 -14.05 16.30
C LYS A 45 -23.24 -13.61 16.80
N ALA A 46 -23.88 -12.67 16.11
CA ALA A 46 -25.22 -12.19 16.42
C ALA A 46 -26.30 -13.27 16.22
N SER A 47 -26.12 -14.13 15.21
CA SER A 47 -27.03 -15.25 14.93
C SER A 47 -26.86 -16.43 15.90
N GLY A 48 -25.94 -16.34 16.87
CA GLY A 48 -25.67 -17.41 17.83
C GLY A 48 -25.01 -18.64 17.21
N ALA A 49 -24.20 -18.44 16.16
CA ALA A 49 -23.46 -19.54 15.54
C ALA A 49 -22.52 -20.23 16.55
N GLU A 50 -22.25 -21.51 16.32
CA GLU A 50 -21.43 -22.34 17.20
C GLU A 50 -20.01 -21.77 17.37
N ASP A 51 -19.44 -21.95 18.56
CA ASP A 51 -18.11 -21.44 18.93
C ASP A 51 -17.01 -21.85 17.93
N ILE A 52 -17.08 -23.08 17.41
CA ILE A 52 -16.16 -23.60 16.39
C ILE A 52 -16.21 -22.76 15.11
N VAL A 53 -17.41 -22.34 14.69
CA VAL A 53 -17.62 -21.53 13.48
C VAL A 53 -17.13 -20.09 13.69
N ILE A 54 -17.34 -19.54 14.88
CA ILE A 54 -16.84 -18.21 15.28
C ILE A 54 -15.31 -18.21 15.32
N LYS A 55 -14.71 -19.21 15.96
CA LYS A 55 -13.25 -19.39 16.05
C LYS A 55 -12.62 -19.48 14.67
N LYS A 56 -13.15 -20.34 13.80
CA LYS A 56 -12.64 -20.48 12.43
C LYS A 56 -12.79 -19.21 11.59
N SER A 57 -13.86 -18.46 11.80
CA SER A 57 -14.04 -17.15 11.15
C SER A 57 -13.07 -16.10 11.70
N ASN A 58 -12.71 -16.18 12.98
CA ASN A 58 -11.72 -15.30 13.60
C ASN A 58 -10.30 -15.62 13.09
N GLU A 59 -9.93 -16.90 12.97
CA GLU A 59 -8.63 -17.30 12.39
C GLU A 59 -8.46 -16.70 10.99
N LEU A 60 -9.50 -16.78 10.16
CA LEU A 60 -9.47 -16.24 8.80
C LEU A 60 -9.40 -14.69 8.78
N LEU A 61 -10.00 -14.02 9.78
CA LEU A 61 -9.83 -12.58 9.99
C LEU A 61 -8.40 -12.23 10.37
N GLU A 62 -7.79 -13.00 11.27
CA GLU A 62 -6.41 -12.81 11.68
C GLU A 62 -5.43 -13.03 10.52
N GLU A 63 -5.63 -14.07 9.71
CA GLU A 63 -4.83 -14.30 8.49
C GLU A 63 -4.92 -13.10 7.53
N THR A 64 -6.13 -12.62 7.26
CA THR A 64 -6.34 -11.45 6.39
C THR A 64 -5.70 -10.19 6.99
N LYS A 65 -5.79 -10.01 8.30
CA LYS A 65 -5.15 -8.90 9.02
C LYS A 65 -3.61 -8.97 8.93
N MET A 66 -3.04 -10.17 9.00
CA MET A 66 -1.59 -10.35 8.80
C MET A 66 -1.18 -9.96 7.38
N MET A 67 -2.00 -10.24 6.35
CA MET A 67 -1.74 -9.81 4.97
C MET A 67 -1.77 -8.28 4.82
N ILE A 68 -2.72 -7.59 5.46
CA ILE A 68 -2.76 -6.11 5.47
C ILE A 68 -1.51 -5.54 6.15
N SER A 69 -1.06 -6.16 7.24
CA SER A 69 0.15 -5.77 7.95
C SER A 69 1.41 -5.97 7.09
N ASP A 70 1.55 -7.09 6.38
CA ASP A 70 2.64 -7.31 5.41
C ASP A 70 2.64 -6.22 4.33
N CYS A 71 1.47 -5.95 3.73
CA CYS A 71 1.33 -4.90 2.74
C CYS A 71 1.76 -3.55 3.30
N SER A 72 1.39 -3.22 4.53
CA SER A 72 1.77 -1.97 5.20
C SER A 72 3.28 -1.89 5.44
N SER A 73 3.92 -2.97 5.88
CA SER A 73 5.38 -3.05 6.05
C SER A 73 6.12 -2.88 4.73
N ARG A 74 5.65 -3.54 3.66
CA ARG A 74 6.21 -3.41 2.30
C ARG A 74 6.00 -2.02 1.74
N LEU A 75 4.85 -1.40 2.02
CA LEU A 75 4.52 -0.04 1.61
C LEU A 75 5.47 0.95 2.29
N THR A 76 5.71 0.82 3.60
CA THR A 76 6.69 1.63 4.35
C THR A 76 8.10 1.52 3.77
N LYS A 77 8.54 0.30 3.40
CA LYS A 77 9.84 0.12 2.73
C LYS A 77 9.88 0.78 1.35
N ALA A 78 8.83 0.62 0.55
CA ALA A 78 8.74 1.24 -0.78
C ALA A 78 8.71 2.77 -0.69
N TYR A 79 8.07 3.33 0.34
CA TYR A 79 8.11 4.76 0.62
C TYR A 79 9.53 5.23 0.97
N GLY A 80 10.25 4.57 1.88
CA GLY A 80 11.62 4.97 2.20
C GLY A 80 12.56 4.88 1.01
N ASP A 81 12.36 3.89 0.14
CA ASP A 81 13.10 3.73 -1.12
C ASP A 81 12.77 4.85 -2.13
N LEU A 82 11.50 5.29 -2.18
CA LEU A 82 11.05 6.44 -2.95
C LEU A 82 11.59 7.76 -2.40
N GLU A 83 11.59 7.98 -1.09
CA GLU A 83 12.14 9.17 -0.41
C GLU A 83 13.64 9.31 -0.69
N THR A 84 14.38 8.21 -0.61
CA THR A 84 15.81 8.18 -0.90
C THR A 84 16.07 8.61 -2.35
N CYS A 85 15.31 8.07 -3.31
CA CYS A 85 15.41 8.50 -4.71
C CYS A 85 14.95 9.94 -4.94
N PHE A 86 13.92 10.38 -4.23
CA PHE A 86 13.37 11.72 -4.35
C PHE A 86 14.37 12.79 -3.89
N GLY A 87 15.09 12.55 -2.78
CA GLY A 87 16.14 13.44 -2.30
C GLY A 87 17.30 13.62 -3.29
N ASP A 88 17.65 12.55 -4.01
CA ASP A 88 18.72 12.57 -5.03
C ASP A 88 18.28 13.24 -6.36
N CYS A 89 16.97 13.53 -6.52
CA CYS A 89 16.36 14.11 -7.72
C CYS A 89 15.91 15.58 -7.56
N PHE A 90 16.36 16.31 -6.54
CA PHE A 90 15.89 17.69 -6.27
C PHE A 90 16.03 18.64 -7.46
N ASP A 91 17.10 18.50 -8.25
CA ASP A 91 17.35 19.28 -9.46
C ASP A 91 16.30 19.05 -10.57
N LEU A 92 15.58 17.93 -10.50
CA LEU A 92 14.58 17.50 -11.50
C LEU A 92 13.15 17.87 -11.08
N CYS A 93 12.98 18.87 -10.22
CA CYS A 93 11.68 19.24 -9.65
C CYS A 93 10.63 19.71 -10.67
N ASP A 94 11.07 20.13 -11.86
CA ASP A 94 10.18 20.55 -12.94
C ASP A 94 9.44 19.37 -13.60
N HIS A 95 10.02 18.16 -13.53
CA HIS A 95 9.47 16.96 -14.16
C HIS A 95 8.21 16.44 -13.45
N GLU A 96 7.29 15.90 -14.25
CA GLU A 96 6.04 15.32 -13.76
C GLU A 96 6.27 14.13 -12.83
N GLU A 97 7.29 13.29 -13.11
CA GLU A 97 7.67 12.18 -12.23
C GLU A 97 8.03 12.66 -10.81
N TYR A 98 8.72 13.80 -10.69
CA TYR A 98 9.09 14.37 -9.39
C TYR A 98 7.86 14.87 -8.63
N LYS A 99 7.00 15.63 -9.32
CA LYS A 99 5.74 16.12 -8.75
C LYS A 99 4.85 14.95 -8.29
N CYS A 100 4.74 13.90 -9.10
CA CYS A 100 3.98 12.69 -8.79
C CYS A 100 4.54 11.95 -7.57
N ALA A 101 5.86 11.76 -7.49
CA ALA A 101 6.51 11.17 -6.33
C ALA A 101 6.26 12.00 -5.06
N LYS A 102 6.35 13.34 -5.15
CA LYS A 102 6.06 14.24 -4.03
C LYS A 102 4.64 14.06 -3.49
N THR A 103 3.64 14.02 -4.36
CA THR A 103 2.24 13.80 -3.95
C THR A 103 2.07 12.47 -3.21
N ILE A 104 2.69 11.40 -3.73
CA ILE A 104 2.64 10.07 -3.10
C ILE A 104 3.28 10.08 -1.70
N LEU A 105 4.40 10.79 -1.54
CA LEU A 105 5.07 10.96 -0.25
C LEU A 105 4.24 11.80 0.74
N ASP A 106 3.50 12.79 0.25
CA ASP A 106 2.59 13.61 1.06
C ASP A 106 1.36 12.81 1.54
N GLU A 107 0.79 11.96 0.66
CA GLU A 107 -0.30 11.04 1.01
C GLU A 107 0.09 10.08 2.14
N LYS A 108 1.34 9.60 2.16
CA LYS A 108 1.87 8.79 3.29
C LYS A 108 1.73 9.53 4.63
N CYS A 109 2.10 10.82 4.67
CA CYS A 109 2.13 11.59 5.91
C CYS A 109 0.71 11.86 6.46
N SER A 110 -0.31 11.84 5.60
CA SER A 110 -1.71 12.06 5.96
C SER A 110 -2.40 10.82 6.55
N CYS A 111 -1.85 9.61 6.37
CA CYS A 111 -2.41 8.35 6.86
C CYS A 111 -1.80 7.84 8.17
N ASP A 112 -0.85 8.57 8.78
CA ASP A 112 -0.19 8.21 10.06
C ASP A 112 -0.92 8.80 11.30
N HIS A 113 -2.17 9.27 11.14
CA HIS A 113 -3.02 9.75 12.23
C HIS A 113 -4.14 8.76 12.54
#